data_AF-A0A972X2H5-F1
#
_entry.id   AF-A0A972X2H5-F1
#
_cell.length_a   1.000
_cell.length_b   1.000
_cell.length_c   1.000
_cell.angle_alpha   90.00
_cell.angle_beta   90.00
_cell.angle_gamma   90.00
#
_symmetry.space_group_name_H-M   'P 1'
#
loop_
_entity.id
_entity.type
_entity.pdbx_description
1 polymer ?
#
loop_
_entity_poly.entity_id
_entity_poly.type
_entity_poly.pdbx_seq_one_letter_code
_entity_poly.pdbx_strand_id
1 'polypeptide(L)'
;NMAHRVLARRGAVAAAEAWRGRMRDETRDTAVSLAERLATLETHWGVRLASMADRVRRPFTMALEQDELEALVDPAVSELLTGGPAGAGVRLEQRAEAFLGLASGSGVEVPAWLDHLGTAVDRGLERAEAGQSSGRLPESIPWSPLSWDALHAALAKE
;
A
#
# COMPACT_ATOMS: atom_id res chain seq x y z
N ASN A 1 -1.99 -10.78 -5.62
CA ASN A 1 -1.48 -10.91 -6.99
C ASN A 1 -0.10 -10.27 -7.04
N MET A 2 0.98 -11.06 -7.11
CA MET A 2 2.34 -10.51 -6.95
C MET A 2 2.81 -9.70 -8.17
N ALA A 3 2.37 -10.06 -9.39
CA ALA A 3 2.78 -9.37 -10.61
C ALA A 3 2.22 -7.94 -10.68
N HIS A 4 0.91 -7.77 -10.47
CA HIS A 4 0.26 -6.46 -10.46
C HIS A 4 0.89 -5.51 -9.41
N ARG A 5 1.03 -5.98 -8.16
CA ARG A 5 1.67 -5.22 -7.07
C ARG A 5 3.09 -4.76 -7.40
N VAL A 6 3.88 -5.59 -8.10
CA VAL A 6 5.23 -5.22 -8.54
C VAL A 6 5.20 -4.17 -9.65
N LEU A 7 4.23 -4.23 -10.57
CA LEU A 7 4.05 -3.20 -11.62
C LEU A 7 3.67 -1.84 -10.99
N ALA A 8 2.67 -1.84 -10.10
CA ALA A 8 2.21 -0.65 -9.38
C ALA A 8 3.37 0.03 -8.62
N ARG A 9 4.07 -0.73 -7.77
CA ARG A 9 5.20 -0.21 -6.95
C ARG A 9 6.44 0.18 -7.76
N ARG A 10 6.59 -0.28 -9.00
CA ARG A 10 7.66 0.15 -9.92
C ARG A 10 7.27 1.34 -10.80
N GLY A 11 6.10 1.95 -10.60
CA GLY A 11 5.61 3.06 -11.41
C GLY A 11 5.25 2.67 -12.84
N ALA A 12 5.05 1.38 -13.13
CA ALA A 12 4.62 0.90 -14.45
C ALA A 12 3.10 1.07 -14.64
N VAL A 13 2.61 2.28 -14.38
CA VAL A 13 1.18 2.62 -14.22
C VAL A 13 0.34 2.14 -15.40
N ALA A 14 0.76 2.41 -16.64
CA ALA A 14 0.03 1.98 -17.84
C ALA A 14 -0.10 0.43 -17.96
N ALA A 15 0.90 -0.32 -17.50
CA ALA A 15 0.86 -1.78 -17.51
C ALA A 15 -0.04 -2.34 -16.40
N ALA A 16 -0.02 -1.72 -15.21
CA ALA A 16 -0.92 -2.07 -14.10
C ALA A 16 -2.38 -1.72 -14.45
N GLU A 17 -2.63 -0.56 -15.04
CA GLU A 17 -3.95 -0.16 -15.56
C GLU A 17 -4.46 -1.11 -16.64
N ALA A 18 -3.63 -1.49 -17.62
CA ALA A 18 -4.01 -2.46 -18.65
C ALA A 18 -4.35 -3.85 -18.05
N TRP A 19 -3.65 -4.27 -17.00
CA TRP A 19 -3.99 -5.48 -16.24
C TRP A 19 -5.37 -5.35 -15.57
N ARG A 20 -5.62 -4.25 -14.85
CA ARG A 20 -6.91 -3.98 -14.18
C ARG A 20 -8.06 -3.91 -15.19
N GLY A 21 -7.83 -3.28 -16.34
CA GLY A 21 -8.78 -3.24 -17.46
C GLY A 21 -9.16 -4.64 -17.93
N ARG A 22 -8.17 -5.45 -18.30
CA ARG A 22 -8.41 -6.84 -18.72
C ARG A 22 -9.15 -7.66 -17.66
N MET A 23 -8.73 -7.62 -16.40
CA MET A 23 -9.42 -8.35 -15.33
C MET A 23 -10.87 -7.88 -15.14
N ARG A 24 -11.13 -6.57 -15.22
CA ARG A 24 -12.49 -6.01 -15.14
C ARG A 24 -13.36 -6.50 -16.31
N ASP A 25 -12.82 -6.52 -17.52
CA ASP A 25 -13.56 -6.97 -18.70
C ASP A 25 -13.82 -8.48 -18.67
N GLU A 26 -12.83 -9.30 -18.30
CA GLU A 26 -12.96 -10.76 -18.15
C GLU A 26 -13.94 -11.17 -17.04
N THR A 27 -14.03 -10.39 -15.95
CA THR A 27 -14.88 -10.74 -14.79
C THR A 27 -16.25 -10.08 -14.80
N ARG A 28 -16.53 -9.12 -15.71
CA ARG A 28 -17.79 -8.35 -15.78
C ARG A 28 -19.02 -9.25 -15.73
N ASP A 29 -19.13 -10.17 -16.68
CA ASP A 29 -20.33 -11.00 -16.86
C ASP A 29 -20.50 -12.00 -15.70
N THR A 30 -19.38 -12.46 -15.13
CA THR A 30 -19.39 -13.30 -13.92
C THR A 30 -19.90 -12.54 -12.70
N ALA A 31 -19.50 -11.28 -12.52
CA ALA A 31 -19.97 -10.43 -11.43
C ALA A 31 -21.49 -10.16 -11.53
N VAL A 32 -21.97 -9.85 -12.75
CA VAL A 32 -23.40 -9.66 -13.02
C VAL A 32 -24.19 -10.94 -12.70
N SER A 33 -23.76 -12.09 -13.24
CA SER A 33 -24.44 -13.37 -13.01
C SER A 33 -24.49 -13.78 -11.54
N LEU A 34 -23.44 -13.51 -10.76
CA LEU A 34 -23.44 -13.79 -9.31
C LEU A 34 -24.44 -12.89 -8.56
N ALA A 35 -24.54 -11.61 -8.92
CA ALA A 35 -25.51 -10.69 -8.31
C ALA A 35 -26.97 -11.06 -8.63
N GLU A 36 -27.25 -11.47 -9.87
CA GLU A 36 -28.57 -11.95 -10.30
C GLU A 36 -28.97 -13.26 -9.62
N ARG A 37 -28.03 -14.20 -9.49
CA ARG A 37 -28.25 -15.47 -8.78
C ARG A 37 -28.52 -15.25 -7.30
N LEU A 38 -27.82 -14.32 -6.65
CA LEU A 38 -28.11 -13.94 -5.27
C LEU A 38 -29.51 -13.34 -5.13
N ALA A 39 -29.88 -12.38 -5.99
CA ALA A 39 -31.21 -11.78 -5.97
C ALA A 39 -32.32 -12.83 -6.16
N THR A 40 -32.12 -13.80 -7.06
CA THR A 40 -33.04 -14.91 -7.30
C THR A 40 -33.23 -15.78 -6.05
N LEU A 41 -32.13 -16.14 -5.37
CA LEU A 41 -32.18 -16.92 -4.13
C LEU A 41 -32.89 -16.16 -2.99
N GLU A 42 -32.55 -14.89 -2.81
CA GLU A 42 -33.18 -14.02 -1.81
C GLU A 42 -34.69 -13.89 -2.02
N THR A 43 -35.14 -13.74 -3.27
CA THR A 43 -36.57 -13.73 -3.62
C THR A 43 -37.23 -15.09 -3.40
N HIS A 44 -36.59 -16.20 -3.77
CA HIS A 44 -37.15 -17.54 -3.63
C HIS A 44 -37.36 -17.95 -2.16
N TRP A 45 -36.43 -17.59 -1.29
CA TRP A 45 -36.47 -17.93 0.15
C TRP A 45 -37.06 -16.82 1.04
N GLY A 46 -37.40 -15.65 0.49
CA GLY A 46 -37.98 -14.53 1.24
C GLY A 46 -37.02 -13.86 2.24
N VAL A 47 -35.71 -13.93 2.00
CA VAL A 47 -34.66 -13.42 2.90
C VAL A 47 -33.80 -12.32 2.25
N ARG A 48 -33.16 -11.47 3.06
CA ARG A 48 -32.22 -10.43 2.62
C ARG A 48 -30.86 -10.65 3.29
N LEU A 49 -29.83 -11.02 2.52
CA LEU A 49 -28.49 -11.35 3.00
C LEU A 49 -27.55 -10.17 2.74
N ALA A 50 -27.77 -9.04 3.44
CA ALA A 50 -27.10 -7.77 3.19
C ALA A 50 -25.56 -7.87 3.12
N SER A 51 -24.93 -8.65 4.00
CA SER A 51 -23.47 -8.86 4.01
C SER A 51 -22.97 -9.68 2.81
N MET A 52 -23.77 -10.63 2.30
CA MET A 52 -23.45 -11.34 1.06
C MET A 52 -23.71 -10.46 -0.17
N ALA A 53 -24.78 -9.66 -0.16
CA ALA A 53 -25.11 -8.74 -1.23
C ALA A 53 -24.06 -7.66 -1.42
N ASP A 54 -23.54 -7.10 -0.33
CA ASP A 54 -22.37 -6.22 -0.36
C ASP A 54 -21.16 -6.96 -0.97
N ARG A 55 -20.77 -8.10 -0.40
CA ARG A 55 -19.58 -8.85 -0.84
C ARG A 55 -19.63 -9.30 -2.30
N VAL A 56 -20.80 -9.68 -2.83
CA VAL A 56 -21.00 -10.09 -4.23
C VAL A 56 -20.98 -8.90 -5.19
N ARG A 57 -21.36 -7.70 -4.74
CA ARG A 57 -21.31 -6.47 -5.55
C ARG A 57 -19.91 -5.85 -5.63
N ARG A 58 -18.98 -6.25 -4.75
CA ARG A 58 -17.58 -5.78 -4.78
C ARG A 58 -16.88 -6.23 -6.07
N PRO A 59 -16.24 -5.32 -6.83
CA PRO A 59 -15.52 -5.71 -8.04
C PRO A 59 -14.35 -6.67 -7.76
N PHE A 60 -14.14 -7.65 -8.63
CA PHE A 60 -12.99 -8.56 -8.55
C PHE A 60 -11.64 -7.82 -8.61
N THR A 61 -11.60 -6.62 -9.19
CA THR A 61 -10.41 -5.77 -9.23
C THR A 61 -10.06 -5.12 -7.89
N MET A 62 -10.92 -5.18 -6.85
CA MET A 62 -10.73 -4.48 -5.57
C MET A 62 -9.33 -4.64 -4.95
N ALA A 63 -8.75 -5.84 -4.98
CA ALA A 63 -7.40 -6.07 -4.46
C ALA A 63 -6.30 -5.38 -5.30
N LEU A 64 -6.53 -5.22 -6.61
CA LEU A 64 -5.64 -4.48 -7.52
C LEU A 64 -5.80 -2.97 -7.34
N GLU A 65 -7.01 -2.50 -7.09
CA GLU A 65 -7.28 -1.10 -6.73
C GLU A 65 -6.58 -0.72 -5.42
N GLN A 66 -6.54 -1.62 -4.42
CA GLN A 66 -5.77 -1.43 -3.19
C GLN A 66 -4.25 -1.47 -3.44
N ASP A 67 -3.74 -2.41 -4.26
CA ASP A 67 -2.30 -2.47 -4.62
C ASP A 67 -1.80 -1.12 -5.21
N GLU A 68 -2.63 -0.44 -6.02
CA GLU A 68 -2.34 0.89 -6.57
C GLU A 68 -2.35 1.98 -5.50
N LEU A 69 -3.33 1.97 -4.59
CA LEU A 69 -3.44 2.94 -3.50
C LEU A 69 -2.23 2.84 -2.55
N GLU A 70 -1.83 1.61 -2.19
CA GLU A 70 -0.59 1.37 -1.43
C GLU A 70 0.67 1.82 -2.19
N ALA A 71 0.70 1.75 -3.53
CA ALA A 71 1.86 2.17 -4.32
C ALA A 71 2.06 3.70 -4.38
N LEU A 72 1.02 4.49 -4.09
CA LEU A 72 1.10 5.95 -4.01
C LEU A 72 1.66 6.47 -2.67
N VAL A 73 1.72 5.61 -1.65
CA VAL A 73 2.21 5.97 -0.31
C VAL A 73 3.68 6.39 -0.32
N ASP A 74 4.57 5.57 -0.89
CA ASP A 74 6.01 5.87 -0.90
C ASP A 74 6.33 7.20 -1.61
N PRO A 75 5.75 7.51 -2.80
CA PRO A 75 5.83 8.84 -3.41
C PRO A 75 5.29 9.99 -2.55
N ALA A 76 4.14 9.81 -1.88
CA ALA A 76 3.52 10.87 -1.07
C ALA A 76 4.33 11.16 0.21
N VAL A 77 4.88 10.13 0.85
CA VAL A 77 5.80 10.28 1.99
C VAL A 77 7.10 10.97 1.55
N SER A 78 7.64 10.61 0.38
CA SER A 78 8.82 11.28 -0.18
C SER A 78 8.56 12.77 -0.46
N GLU A 79 7.40 13.12 -1.01
CA GLU A 79 7.01 14.52 -1.23
C GLU A 79 6.93 15.29 0.08
N LEU A 80 6.26 14.72 1.10
CA LEU A 80 6.09 15.33 2.43
C LEU A 80 7.43 15.69 3.09
N LEU A 81 8.43 14.82 2.96
CA LEU A 81 9.72 14.95 3.64
C LEU A 81 10.75 15.78 2.87
N THR A 82 10.69 15.75 1.53
CA THR A 82 11.66 16.47 0.67
C THR A 82 11.14 17.79 0.11
N GLY A 83 9.84 18.07 0.27
CA GLY A 83 9.18 19.26 -0.27
C GLY A 83 8.87 19.19 -1.77
N GLY A 84 9.02 18.03 -2.42
CA GLY A 84 8.62 17.85 -3.82
C GLY A 84 8.96 16.46 -4.40
N PRO A 85 8.71 16.26 -5.71
CA PRO A 85 7.88 17.09 -6.58
C PRO A 85 6.41 17.00 -6.17
N ALA A 86 5.69 18.13 -6.27
CA ALA A 86 4.35 18.25 -5.72
C ALA A 86 3.30 17.34 -6.40
N GLY A 87 2.29 16.91 -5.64
CA GLY A 87 1.07 16.28 -6.11
C GLY A 87 1.02 14.76 -6.05
N ALA A 88 2.01 14.07 -5.48
CA ALA A 88 1.87 12.66 -5.09
C ALA A 88 0.88 12.49 -3.94
N GLY A 89 0.89 13.37 -2.94
CA GLY A 89 -0.12 13.44 -1.88
C GLY A 89 -1.53 13.66 -2.44
N VAL A 90 -1.69 14.61 -3.37
CA VAL A 90 -2.98 14.87 -4.05
C VAL A 90 -3.47 13.65 -4.84
N ARG A 91 -2.57 12.92 -5.52
CA ARG A 91 -2.94 11.66 -6.20
C ARG A 91 -3.35 10.56 -5.21
N LEU A 92 -2.68 10.45 -4.06
CA LEU A 92 -3.03 9.50 -3.00
C LEU A 92 -4.43 9.80 -2.44
N GLU A 93 -4.73 11.07 -2.17
CA GLU A 93 -6.03 11.55 -1.68
C GLU A 93 -7.16 11.26 -2.68
N GLN A 94 -7.04 11.74 -3.93
CA GLN A 94 -7.99 11.48 -5.01
C GLN A 94 -8.23 9.97 -5.23
N ARG A 95 -7.18 9.16 -5.06
CA ARG A 95 -7.26 7.70 -5.18
C ARG A 95 -8.01 7.06 -4.01
N ALA A 96 -7.80 7.56 -2.79
CA ALA A 96 -8.49 7.09 -1.59
C ALA A 96 -9.99 7.44 -1.65
N GLU A 97 -10.34 8.66 -2.08
CA GLU A 97 -11.73 9.08 -2.33
C GLU A 97 -12.42 8.16 -3.35
N ALA A 98 -11.78 7.90 -4.49
CA ALA A 98 -12.31 6.99 -5.50
C ALA A 98 -12.46 5.55 -4.98
N PHE A 99 -11.64 5.14 -4.00
CA PHE A 99 -11.69 3.79 -3.42
C PHE A 99 -12.75 3.64 -2.32
N LEU A 100 -13.09 4.70 -1.57
CA LEU A 100 -14.18 4.69 -0.58
C LEU A 100 -15.52 4.26 -1.21
N GLY A 101 -15.82 4.74 -2.42
CA GLY A 101 -17.02 4.36 -3.17
C GLY A 101 -17.06 2.90 -3.66
N LEU A 102 -15.91 2.21 -3.65
CA LEU A 102 -15.78 0.80 -4.06
C LEU A 102 -15.68 -0.15 -2.86
N ALA A 103 -15.10 0.31 -1.75
CA ALA A 103 -14.71 -0.50 -0.60
C ALA A 103 -15.40 -0.06 0.71
N SER A 104 -16.67 0.33 0.62
CA SER A 104 -17.52 0.61 1.77
C SER A 104 -17.69 -0.61 2.68
N GLY A 105 -17.70 -0.39 4.00
CA GLY A 105 -17.98 -1.41 5.02
C GLY A 105 -19.45 -1.41 5.45
N SER A 106 -19.79 -2.23 6.44
CA SER A 106 -21.13 -2.28 7.05
C SER A 106 -21.52 -1.02 7.85
N GLY A 107 -20.63 -0.03 7.95
CA GLY A 107 -20.79 1.17 8.78
C GLY A 107 -20.53 0.94 10.29
N VAL A 108 -20.26 -0.31 10.70
CA VAL A 108 -20.05 -0.69 12.11
C VAL A 108 -18.57 -0.89 12.46
N GLU A 109 -17.75 -1.27 11.48
CA GLU A 109 -16.33 -1.58 11.66
C GLU A 109 -15.48 -0.80 10.64
N VAL A 110 -14.23 -0.49 11.00
CA VAL A 110 -13.26 0.10 10.08
C VAL A 110 -12.99 -0.89 8.94
N PRO A 111 -13.16 -0.51 7.66
CA PRO A 111 -12.79 -1.36 6.54
C PRO A 111 -11.31 -1.77 6.60
N ALA A 112 -11.01 -3.08 6.54
CA ALA A 112 -9.64 -3.61 6.64
C ALA A 112 -8.62 -3.00 5.65
N TRP A 113 -9.08 -2.42 4.54
CA TRP A 113 -8.21 -1.71 3.60
C TRP A 113 -7.63 -0.41 4.18
N LEU A 114 -8.35 0.28 5.09
CA LEU A 114 -7.84 1.45 5.79
C LEU A 114 -6.74 1.07 6.77
N ASP A 115 -6.91 -0.02 7.52
CA ASP A 115 -5.85 -0.55 8.40
C ASP A 115 -4.60 -0.93 7.58
N HIS A 116 -4.79 -1.59 6.44
CA HIS A 116 -3.69 -1.91 5.52
C HIS A 116 -2.99 -0.67 4.95
N LEU A 117 -3.75 0.39 4.61
CA LEU A 117 -3.21 1.65 4.14
C LEU A 117 -2.46 2.40 5.25
N GLY A 118 -3.02 2.51 6.45
CA GLY A 118 -2.36 3.10 7.62
C GLY A 118 -1.03 2.41 7.90
N THR A 119 -1.05 1.08 8.02
CA THR A 119 0.18 0.28 8.20
C THR A 119 1.18 0.47 7.04
N ALA A 120 0.73 0.80 5.82
CA ALA A 120 1.61 1.10 4.70
C ALA A 120 2.23 2.50 4.81
N VAL A 121 1.46 3.50 5.28
CA VAL A 121 1.92 4.87 5.56
C VAL A 121 2.93 4.87 6.70
N ASP A 122 2.63 4.21 7.82
CA ASP A 122 3.54 4.07 8.97
C ASP A 122 4.88 3.49 8.52
N ARG A 123 4.84 2.34 7.82
CA ARG A 123 6.04 1.72 7.21
C ARG A 123 6.73 2.62 6.18
N GLY A 124 6.03 3.55 5.53
CA GLY A 124 6.59 4.54 4.62
C GLY A 124 7.40 5.59 5.37
N LEU A 125 6.80 6.16 6.42
CA LEU A 125 7.42 7.13 7.32
C LEU A 125 8.65 6.54 8.01
N GLU A 126 8.53 5.37 8.65
CA GLU A 126 9.64 4.65 9.29
C GLU A 126 10.82 4.43 8.33
N ARG A 127 10.57 4.00 7.09
CA ARG A 127 11.62 3.81 6.08
C ARG A 127 12.30 5.12 5.68
N ALA A 128 11.54 6.19 5.57
CA ALA A 128 12.08 7.49 5.19
C ALA A 128 12.81 8.19 6.35
N GLU A 129 12.40 7.96 7.60
CA GLU A 129 13.13 8.34 8.81
C GLU A 129 14.42 7.52 8.95
N ALA A 130 14.39 6.21 8.68
CA ALA A 130 15.58 5.35 8.63
C ALA A 130 16.57 5.80 7.52
N GLY A 131 16.05 6.28 6.39
CA GLY A 131 16.83 6.89 5.31
C GLY A 131 17.47 8.23 5.69
N GLN A 132 16.77 9.08 6.45
CA GLN A 132 17.27 10.36 6.95
C GLN A 132 18.25 10.20 8.13
N SER A 133 18.02 9.22 9.00
CA SER A 133 18.95 8.84 10.08
C SER A 133 20.14 8.01 9.58
N SER A 134 20.08 7.50 8.34
CA SER A 134 21.26 7.28 7.49
C SER A 134 21.83 8.58 6.91
N GLY A 135 21.76 9.68 7.66
CA GLY A 135 22.83 10.66 7.63
C GLY A 135 24.14 9.89 7.81
N ARG A 136 25.13 10.14 6.94
CA ARG A 136 26.41 9.43 6.92
C ARG A 136 26.92 9.22 8.35
N LEU A 137 26.88 7.98 8.84
CA LEU A 137 27.89 7.55 9.80
C LEU A 137 29.23 7.93 9.14
N PRO A 138 30.06 8.79 9.76
CA PRO A 138 31.28 9.28 9.12
C PRO A 138 32.07 8.07 8.63
N GLU A 139 32.35 8.03 7.32
CA GLU A 139 32.81 6.85 6.59
C GLU A 139 33.86 6.11 7.42
N SER A 140 33.45 4.97 8.00
CA SER A 140 34.19 4.09 8.89
C SER A 140 35.46 4.70 9.50
N ILE A 141 35.42 5.10 10.78
CA ILE A 141 36.66 5.43 11.53
C ILE A 141 37.69 4.34 11.21
N PRO A 142 38.80 4.67 10.54
CA PRO A 142 39.67 3.66 9.96
C PRO A 142 40.24 2.81 11.09
N TRP A 143 40.00 1.50 11.02
CA TRP A 143 40.36 0.57 12.07
C TRP A 143 41.88 0.40 12.10
N SER A 144 42.55 1.29 12.83
CA SER A 144 44.00 1.28 12.98
C SER A 144 44.39 0.24 14.04
N PRO A 145 45.11 -0.84 13.69
CA PRO A 145 45.60 -1.79 14.67
C PRO A 145 46.64 -1.10 15.56
N LEU A 146 46.32 -0.88 16.83
CA LEU A 146 47.28 -0.43 17.83
C LEU A 146 48.15 -1.61 18.27
N SER A 147 49.46 -1.41 18.38
CA SER A 147 50.32 -2.38 19.07
C SER A 147 50.04 -2.35 20.58
N TRP A 148 50.28 -3.49 21.24
CA TRP A 148 50.10 -3.63 22.68
C TRP A 148 50.93 -2.61 23.48
N ASP A 149 52.16 -2.33 23.03
CA ASP A 149 53.05 -1.34 23.64
C ASP A 149 52.50 0.09 23.51
N ALA A 150 51.88 0.43 22.38
CA ALA A 150 51.26 1.74 22.17
C ALA A 150 50.02 1.94 23.04
N LEU A 151 49.26 0.87 23.30
CA LEU A 151 48.11 0.89 24.21
C LEU A 151 48.56 1.12 25.65
N HIS A 152 49.58 0.38 26.11
CA HIS A 152 50.18 0.58 27.43
C HIS A 152 50.75 2.00 27.60
N ALA A 153 51.44 2.54 26.60
CA ALA A 153 52.01 3.89 26.65
C ALA A 153 50.94 5.00 26.69
N ALA A 154 49.77 4.78 26.09
CA ALA A 154 48.64 5.71 26.15
C ALA A 154 47.95 5.67 27.54
N LEU A 155 47.75 4.47 28.10
CA LEU A 155 47.11 4.28 29.41
C LEU A 155 48.05 4.62 30.59
N ALA A 156 49.36 4.62 30.41
CA ALA A 156 50.34 5.05 31.42
C ALA A 156 50.52 6.58 31.51
N LYS A 157 49.62 7.35 30.90
CA LYS A 157 49.64 8.83 30.89
C LYS A 157 48.44 9.49 31.59
N GLU A 158 47.62 8.69 32.28
CA GLU A 158 46.69 9.13 33.33
C GLU A 158 47.32 8.97 34.72
#